data_AF-A0A535D6V3-F1
#
_entry.id   AF-A0A535D6V3-F1
#
_cell.length_a   1.000
_cell.length_b   1.000
_cell.length_c   1.000
_cell.angle_alpha   90.00
_cell.angle_beta   90.00
_cell.angle_gamma   90.00
#
_symmetry.space_group_name_H-M   'P 1'
#
loop_
_entity.id
_entity.type
_entity.pdbx_description
1 polymer ?
#
loop_
_entity_poly.entity_id
_entity_poly.type
_entity_poly.pdbx_seq_one_letter_code
_entity_poly.pdbx_strand_id
1 'polypeptide(L)'
;MVKVLCVLYDDPVDGYPSSYPRQSVPKLTHYPGGQTLPTPSGIDFSPGQLLGSVSGELGLRPFLEGLGHQLVVTSDKDGAGSVFDHELPDADVVISQPFWPAYLTAERIARAPRLKLAITAGIGSDHVDLQAAAEN
;
A
#
# COMPACT_ATOMS: atom_id res chain seq x y z
N MET A 1 -0.74 -14.73 -12.36
CA MET A 1 -1.55 -14.06 -11.32
C MET A 1 -0.60 -13.67 -10.21
N VAL A 2 -0.65 -12.42 -9.76
CA VAL A 2 0.14 -11.87 -8.65
C VAL A 2 -0.81 -11.55 -7.51
N LYS A 3 -0.43 -11.86 -6.27
CA LYS A 3 -1.14 -11.46 -5.06
C LYS A 3 -0.47 -10.23 -4.45
N VAL A 4 -1.22 -9.13 -4.40
CA VAL A 4 -0.82 -7.87 -3.77
C VAL A 4 -1.51 -7.77 -2.41
N LEU A 5 -0.70 -7.78 -1.35
CA LEU A 5 -1.15 -7.59 0.02
C LEU A 5 -0.89 -6.15 0.45
N CYS A 6 -1.96 -5.36 0.59
CA CYS A 6 -1.91 -3.94 0.86
C CYS A 6 -2.42 -3.65 2.27
N VAL A 7 -1.54 -3.12 3.12
CA VAL A 7 -1.85 -2.74 4.50
C VAL A 7 -2.07 -1.23 4.58
N LEU A 8 -3.27 -0.83 4.98
CA LEU A 8 -3.75 0.55 5.06
C LEU A 8 -4.40 0.80 6.42
N TYR A 9 -4.55 2.06 6.84
CA TYR A 9 -5.23 2.36 8.12
C TYR A 9 -6.75 2.25 8.00
N ASP A 10 -7.44 2.18 9.14
CA ASP A 10 -8.91 2.13 9.16
C ASP A 10 -9.55 3.38 8.56
N ASP A 11 -10.78 3.24 8.05
CA ASP A 11 -11.58 4.39 7.65
C ASP A 11 -11.88 5.32 8.83
N PRO A 12 -12.28 6.58 8.56
CA PRO A 12 -12.74 7.47 9.62
C PRO A 12 -13.85 6.83 10.46
N VAL A 13 -13.87 7.14 11.76
CA VAL A 13 -14.81 6.55 12.72
C VAL A 13 -16.29 6.76 12.37
N ASP A 14 -16.60 7.82 11.62
CA ASP A 14 -17.95 8.15 11.15
C ASP A 14 -18.25 7.58 9.74
N GLY A 15 -17.36 6.73 9.22
CA GLY A 15 -17.46 6.11 7.90
C GLY A 15 -16.61 6.78 6.82
N TYR A 16 -16.37 6.05 5.73
CA TYR A 16 -15.60 6.57 4.59
C TYR A 16 -16.35 7.73 3.89
N PRO A 17 -15.71 8.89 3.66
CA PRO A 17 -16.40 10.10 3.24
C PRO A 17 -16.86 10.05 1.78
N SER A 18 -18.10 10.50 1.54
CA SER A 18 -18.66 10.73 0.20
C SER A 18 -18.54 12.19 -0.25
N SER A 19 -18.10 13.10 0.63
CA SER A 19 -17.90 14.51 0.32
C SER A 19 -16.74 15.08 1.14
N TYR A 20 -16.10 16.12 0.63
CA TYR A 20 -14.92 16.74 1.23
C TYR A 20 -15.13 18.25 1.37
N PRO A 21 -14.42 18.93 2.30
CA PRO A 21 -14.54 20.39 2.48
C PRO A 21 -14.19 21.24 1.24
N ARG A 22 -13.51 20.64 0.27
CA ARG A 22 -13.20 21.26 -1.03
C ARG A 22 -13.24 20.20 -2.12
N GLN A 23 -13.51 20.66 -3.34
CA GLN A 23 -13.72 19.80 -4.51
C GLN A 23 -12.43 19.45 -5.26
N SER A 24 -11.32 20.16 -4.99
CA SER A 24 -10.06 19.95 -5.69
C SER A 24 -8.85 20.33 -4.84
N VAL A 25 -7.69 19.82 -5.24
CA VAL A 25 -6.38 20.20 -4.71
C VAL A 25 -5.58 20.97 -5.77
N PRO A 26 -4.62 21.83 -5.35
CA PRO A 26 -3.74 22.51 -6.29
C PRO A 26 -2.98 21.52 -7.19
N LYS A 27 -2.85 21.85 -8.47
CA LYS A 27 -2.03 21.08 -9.41
C LYS A 27 -0.56 21.44 -9.22
N LEU A 28 0.24 20.44 -8.86
CA LEU A 28 1.69 20.54 -8.87
C LEU A 28 2.23 20.07 -10.23
N THR A 29 3.42 20.56 -10.63
CA THR A 29 4.05 20.16 -11.91
C THR A 29 5.43 19.54 -11.75
N HIS A 30 6.16 19.88 -10.68
CA HIS A 30 7.51 19.36 -10.38
C HIS A 30 7.82 19.53 -8.90
N TYR A 31 8.83 18.80 -8.42
CA TYR A 31 9.43 19.02 -7.11
C TYR A 31 10.53 20.11 -7.19
N PRO A 32 10.84 20.82 -6.08
CA PRO A 32 11.86 21.87 -6.07
C PRO A 32 13.26 21.44 -6.57
N GLY A 33 13.61 20.16 -6.40
CA GLY A 33 14.87 19.59 -6.90
C GLY A 33 14.90 19.24 -8.39
N GLY A 34 13.85 19.58 -9.15
CA GLY A 34 13.74 19.30 -10.59
C GLY A 34 13.22 17.91 -10.95
N GLN A 35 13.00 17.03 -9.97
CA GLN A 35 12.36 15.73 -10.20
C GLN A 35 10.90 15.91 -10.67
N THR A 36 10.48 15.09 -11.63
CA THR A 36 9.09 15.04 -12.09
C THR A 36 8.18 14.43 -11.02
N LEU A 37 6.88 14.72 -11.11
CA LEU A 37 5.87 13.99 -10.35
C LEU A 37 5.74 12.53 -10.87
N PRO A 38 5.08 11.61 -10.12
CA PRO A 38 4.73 10.30 -10.64
C PRO A 38 3.93 10.39 -11.94
N THR A 39 4.29 9.58 -12.94
CA THR A 39 3.66 9.55 -14.27
C THR A 39 3.10 8.16 -14.61
N PRO A 40 2.12 7.64 -13.85
CA PRO A 40 1.43 6.42 -14.27
C PRO A 40 0.68 6.66 -15.59
N SER A 41 0.37 5.58 -16.32
CA SER A 41 -0.43 5.68 -17.55
C SER A 41 -1.86 6.18 -17.31
N GLY A 42 -2.37 6.00 -16.10
CA GLY A 42 -3.66 6.48 -15.64
C GLY A 42 -3.77 6.44 -14.11
N ILE A 43 -4.85 7.03 -13.60
CA ILE A 43 -5.25 6.95 -12.18
C ILE A 43 -6.75 6.67 -12.12
N ASP A 44 -7.18 5.82 -11.19
CA ASP A 44 -8.59 5.46 -10.99
C ASP A 44 -9.22 6.19 -9.77
N PHE A 45 -8.68 7.36 -9.45
CA PHE A 45 -9.15 8.21 -8.36
C PHE A 45 -9.15 9.69 -8.78
N SER A 46 -9.92 10.50 -8.06
CA SER A 46 -9.93 11.95 -8.20
C SER A 46 -8.96 12.59 -7.19
N PRO A 47 -8.00 13.42 -7.62
CA PRO A 47 -7.07 14.09 -6.70
C PRO A 47 -7.80 14.88 -5.62
N GLY A 48 -7.54 14.55 -4.35
CA GLY A 48 -8.21 15.10 -3.18
C GLY A 48 -9.06 14.09 -2.40
N GLN A 49 -9.30 12.90 -2.95
CA GLN A 49 -9.93 11.79 -2.22
C GLN A 49 -9.03 11.23 -1.12
N LEU A 50 -9.63 10.63 -0.08
CA LEU A 50 -8.93 9.90 0.98
C LEU A 50 -8.49 8.52 0.46
N LEU A 51 -7.19 8.35 0.16
CA LEU A 51 -6.70 7.12 -0.48
C LEU A 51 -6.07 6.10 0.47
N GLY A 52 -5.58 6.55 1.63
CA GLY A 52 -4.72 5.73 2.49
C GLY A 52 -5.45 4.83 3.47
N SER A 53 -6.79 4.87 3.51
CA SER A 53 -7.57 3.98 4.35
C SER A 53 -8.02 2.72 3.58
N VAL A 54 -8.50 1.72 4.31
CA VAL A 54 -8.97 0.45 3.74
C VAL A 54 -9.99 0.60 2.61
N SER A 55 -10.97 1.51 2.70
CA SER A 55 -11.93 1.75 1.61
C SER A 55 -11.36 2.62 0.48
N GLY A 56 -10.24 3.33 0.71
CA GLY A 56 -9.55 4.12 -0.31
C GLY A 56 -8.66 3.29 -1.23
N GLU A 57 -8.12 2.17 -0.72
CA GLU A 57 -7.37 1.15 -1.47
C GLU A 57 -6.19 1.68 -2.31
N LEU A 58 -5.69 2.88 -1.99
CA LEU A 58 -4.77 3.65 -2.82
C LEU A 58 -5.25 3.86 -4.28
N GLY A 59 -6.53 3.60 -4.58
CA GLY A 59 -7.09 3.59 -5.92
C GLY A 59 -6.54 2.49 -6.84
N LEU A 60 -6.09 1.34 -6.29
CA LEU A 60 -5.37 0.32 -7.05
C LEU A 60 -6.23 -0.83 -7.57
N ARG A 61 -7.43 -1.05 -7.02
CA ARG A 61 -8.22 -2.25 -7.33
C ARG A 61 -8.59 -2.39 -8.82
N PRO A 62 -9.14 -1.37 -9.51
CA PRO A 62 -9.51 -1.51 -10.92
C PRO A 62 -8.32 -1.85 -11.81
N PHE A 63 -7.17 -1.20 -11.56
CA PHE A 63 -5.93 -1.49 -12.26
C PHE A 63 -5.44 -2.93 -12.04
N LEU A 64 -5.34 -3.39 -10.79
CA LEU A 64 -4.79 -4.71 -10.48
C LEU A 64 -5.73 -5.84 -10.93
N GLU A 65 -7.01 -5.76 -10.61
CA GLU A 65 -7.99 -6.78 -10.98
C GLU A 65 -8.26 -6.80 -12.49
N GLY A 66 -8.23 -5.64 -13.15
CA GLY A 66 -8.34 -5.53 -14.61
C GLY A 66 -7.20 -6.24 -15.36
N LEU A 67 -6.06 -6.44 -14.70
CA LEU A 67 -4.92 -7.22 -15.21
C LEU A 67 -4.91 -8.68 -14.73
N GLY A 68 -5.94 -9.12 -14.00
CA GLY A 68 -6.05 -10.49 -13.47
C GLY A 68 -5.13 -10.75 -12.26
N HIS A 69 -4.83 -9.72 -11.48
CA HIS A 69 -4.14 -9.84 -10.19
C HIS A 69 -5.15 -9.80 -9.04
N GLN A 70 -4.74 -10.29 -7.87
CA GLN A 70 -5.54 -10.21 -6.65
C GLN A 70 -5.03 -9.06 -5.78
N LEU A 71 -5.95 -8.24 -5.27
CA LEU A 71 -5.66 -7.23 -4.26
C LEU A 71 -6.38 -7.59 -2.95
N VAL A 72 -5.60 -7.88 -1.92
CA VAL A 72 -6.06 -8.01 -0.52
C VAL A 72 -5.74 -6.71 0.20
N VAL A 73 -6.74 -6.05 0.77
CA VAL A 73 -6.58 -4.84 1.56
C VAL A 73 -6.98 -5.14 3.00
N THR A 74 -6.16 -4.74 3.96
CA THR A 74 -6.43 -4.93 5.39
C THR A 74 -5.79 -3.84 6.24
N SER A 75 -6.37 -3.55 7.40
CA SER A 75 -5.71 -2.79 8.47
C SER A 75 -5.12 -3.69 9.55
N ASP A 76 -5.54 -4.96 9.60
CA ASP A 76 -5.08 -5.93 10.59
C ASP A 76 -3.69 -6.49 10.23
N LYS A 77 -2.67 -5.98 10.93
CA LYS A 77 -1.25 -6.19 10.60
C LYS A 77 -0.37 -6.70 11.74
N ASP A 78 -0.85 -6.60 12.98
CA ASP A 78 -0.03 -6.78 14.17
C ASP A 78 -0.33 -8.12 14.85
N GLY A 79 0.73 -8.81 15.28
CA GLY A 79 0.62 -10.10 15.96
C GLY A 79 0.44 -11.29 15.03
N ALA A 80 0.62 -12.48 15.63
CA ALA A 80 0.37 -13.76 14.97
C ALA A 80 -1.14 -13.93 14.75
N GLY A 81 -1.51 -14.43 13.57
CA GLY A 81 -2.92 -14.63 13.21
C GLY A 81 -3.66 -13.35 12.77
N SER A 82 -2.98 -12.23 12.61
CA SER A 82 -3.52 -11.09 11.86
C SER A 82 -3.79 -11.48 10.41
N VAL A 83 -4.70 -10.78 9.73
CA VAL A 83 -4.92 -10.96 8.29
C VAL A 83 -3.60 -10.83 7.52
N PHE A 84 -2.78 -9.83 7.84
CA PHE A 84 -1.44 -9.72 7.23
C PHE A 84 -0.59 -10.97 7.43
N ASP A 85 -0.54 -11.52 8.66
CA ASP A 85 0.27 -12.70 8.97
C ASP A 85 -0.22 -13.97 8.25
N HIS A 86 -1.53 -14.07 8.00
CA HIS A 86 -2.15 -15.17 7.24
C HIS A 86 -1.94 -15.06 5.74
N GLU A 87 -2.00 -13.85 5.19
CA GLU A 87 -1.96 -13.59 3.74
C GLU A 87 -0.52 -13.42 3.21
N LEU A 88 0.46 -13.18 4.08
CA LEU A 88 1.86 -12.93 3.72
C LEU A 88 2.58 -14.13 3.06
N PRO A 89 2.41 -15.39 3.50
CA PRO A 89 3.22 -16.51 2.98
C PRO A 89 3.13 -16.72 1.47
N ASP A 90 2.01 -16.36 0.85
CA ASP A 90 1.77 -16.46 -0.58
C ASP A 90 1.67 -15.10 -1.30
N ALA A 91 1.93 -13.98 -0.61
CA ALA A 91 1.97 -12.66 -1.21
C ALA A 91 3.21 -12.51 -2.12
N ASP A 92 3.00 -12.02 -3.34
CA ASP A 92 4.09 -11.68 -4.27
C ASP A 92 4.56 -10.23 -4.06
N VAL A 93 3.66 -9.35 -3.66
CA VAL A 93 3.90 -7.93 -3.37
C VAL A 93 3.28 -7.55 -2.04
N VAL A 94 4.02 -6.82 -1.20
CA VAL A 94 3.49 -6.17 0.01
C VAL A 94 3.56 -4.66 -0.17
N ILE A 95 2.49 -3.96 0.17
CA ILE A 95 2.40 -2.50 0.18
C ILE A 95 1.99 -2.04 1.58
N SER A 96 2.69 -1.09 2.17
CA SER A 96 2.19 -0.39 3.38
C SER A 96 2.62 1.06 3.43
N GLN A 97 1.97 1.85 4.27
CA GLN A 97 2.31 3.25 4.50
C GLN A 97 3.09 3.39 5.82
N PRO A 98 4.07 4.30 5.93
CA PRO A 98 4.78 4.52 7.20
C PRO A 98 3.87 4.92 8.37
N PHE A 99 2.70 5.50 8.08
CA PHE A 99 1.69 5.86 9.09
C PHE A 99 1.00 4.64 9.73
N TRP A 100 0.97 3.51 9.01
CA TRP A 100 0.41 2.24 9.45
C TRP A 100 1.27 1.07 8.91
N PRO A 101 2.50 0.94 9.43
CA PRO A 101 3.53 0.15 8.78
C PRO A 101 3.34 -1.36 9.00
N ALA A 102 3.33 -2.12 7.92
CA ALA A 102 3.41 -3.57 7.97
C ALA A 102 4.87 -3.97 8.15
N TYR A 103 5.29 -4.19 9.41
CA TYR A 103 6.67 -4.54 9.71
C TYR A 103 7.07 -5.87 9.05
N LEU A 104 7.99 -5.81 8.09
CA LEU A 104 8.60 -6.96 7.43
C LEU A 104 9.91 -7.30 8.14
N THR A 105 9.82 -8.00 9.27
CA THR A 105 10.99 -8.52 9.99
C THR A 105 11.64 -9.67 9.23
N ALA A 106 12.86 -10.05 9.60
CA ALA A 106 13.55 -11.22 9.04
C ALA A 106 12.68 -12.50 9.11
N GLU A 107 11.97 -12.74 10.20
CA GLU A 107 11.10 -13.91 10.36
C GLU A 107 9.90 -13.88 9.42
N ARG A 108 9.30 -12.70 9.20
CA ARG A 108 8.19 -12.52 8.27
C ARG A 108 8.65 -12.68 6.82
N ILE A 109 9.81 -12.12 6.47
CA ILE A 109 10.43 -12.27 5.15
C ILE A 109 10.76 -13.75 4.87
N ALA A 110 11.36 -14.46 5.82
CA ALA A 110 11.67 -15.89 5.69
C ALA A 110 10.40 -16.76 5.49
N ARG A 111 9.27 -16.34 6.03
CA ARG A 111 7.95 -16.99 5.85
C ARG A 111 7.23 -16.61 4.56
N ALA A 112 7.75 -15.65 3.80
CA ALA A 112 7.14 -15.14 2.57
C ALA A 112 7.94 -15.54 1.32
N PRO A 113 8.03 -16.85 0.98
CA PRO A 113 8.89 -17.35 -0.11
C PRO A 113 8.53 -16.80 -1.50
N ARG A 114 7.33 -16.24 -1.65
CA ARG A 114 6.84 -15.62 -2.88
C ARG A 114 7.11 -14.13 -2.97
N LEU A 115 7.47 -13.48 -1.87
CA LEU A 115 7.64 -12.04 -1.83
C LEU A 115 8.76 -11.62 -2.79
N LYS A 116 8.42 -10.77 -3.77
CA LYS A 116 9.39 -10.21 -4.74
C LYS A 116 9.50 -8.69 -4.66
N LEU A 117 8.56 -8.03 -3.99
CA LEU A 117 8.55 -6.58 -3.90
C LEU A 117 7.87 -6.11 -2.61
N ALA A 118 8.59 -5.30 -1.82
CA ALA A 118 8.05 -4.54 -0.71
C ALA A 118 8.00 -3.06 -1.09
N ILE A 119 6.80 -2.48 -1.12
CA ILE A 119 6.56 -1.09 -1.53
C ILE A 119 6.15 -0.26 -0.32
N THR A 120 6.92 0.79 -0.06
CA THR A 120 6.49 1.87 0.84
C THR A 120 5.63 2.86 0.06
N ALA A 121 4.34 2.94 0.38
CA ALA A 121 3.44 3.98 -0.12
C ALA A 121 3.64 5.29 0.69
N GLY A 122 4.79 5.92 0.48
CA GLY A 122 5.27 7.07 1.24
C GLY A 122 6.79 7.19 1.14
N ILE A 123 7.44 7.75 2.17
CA ILE A 123 8.90 7.87 2.25
C ILE A 123 9.34 7.32 3.61
N GLY A 124 10.40 6.49 3.61
CA GLY A 124 10.93 5.80 4.80
C GLY A 124 10.57 4.32 4.79
N SER A 125 11.56 3.47 4.47
CA SER A 125 11.39 2.00 4.39
C SER A 125 12.04 1.27 5.56
N ASP A 126 12.28 1.95 6.67
CA ASP A 126 12.89 1.42 7.90
C ASP A 126 12.02 0.39 8.64
N HIS A 127 10.74 0.27 8.28
CA HIS A 127 9.85 -0.79 8.75
C HIS A 127 10.06 -2.14 8.04
N VAL A 128 11.01 -2.20 7.10
CA VAL A 128 11.47 -3.43 6.45
C VAL A 128 12.88 -3.73 6.96
N ASP A 129 13.13 -4.97 7.36
CA ASP A 129 14.50 -5.43 7.61
C ASP A 129 15.27 -5.47 6.29
N LEU A 130 16.06 -4.43 6.04
CA LEU A 130 16.76 -4.25 4.77
C LEU A 130 17.83 -5.31 4.53
N GLN A 131 18.38 -5.90 5.59
CA GLN A 131 19.36 -6.97 5.45
C GLN A 131 18.65 -8.26 5.00
N ALA A 132 17.58 -8.65 5.70
CA ALA A 132 16.79 -9.81 5.31
C ALA A 132 16.18 -9.66 3.92
N ALA A 133 15.79 -8.44 3.53
CA ALA A 133 15.29 -8.16 2.18
C ALA A 133 16.37 -8.31 1.10
N ALA A 134 17.63 -7.93 1.39
CA ALA A 134 18.75 -8.08 0.46
C ALA A 134 19.21 -9.53 0.30
N GLU A 135 18.98 -10.37 1.32
CA GLU A 135 19.37 -11.79 1.36
C GLU A 135 18.29 -12.75 0.82
N ASN A 136 17.10 -12.24 0.42
CA ASN A 136 15.95 -13.04 -0.04
C ASN A 136 16.04 -13.53 -1.49
#